data_AF-A0A1H4R9I5-F1
#
_entry.id   AF-A0A1H4R9I5-F1
#
_cell.length_a   1.000
_cell.length_b   1.000
_cell.length_c   1.000
_cell.angle_alpha   90.00
_cell.angle_beta   90.00
_cell.angle_gamma   90.00
#
_symmetry.space_group_name_H-M   'P 1'
#
loop_
_entity.id
_entity.type
_entity.pdbx_description
1 polymer ?
#
loop_
_entity_poly.entity_id
_entity_poly.type
_entity_poly.pdbx_seq_one_letter_code
_entity_poly.pdbx_strand_id
1 'polypeptide(L)'
;MRANDNHKQSTPKSMKSKLAFLTLFITVLLFGVLNGGGLYEEIVVAPVWSESPPASFALIQAPNGLSLTSFWILFHIAANILLIIALVINWQHRKRRNYLLIVLGLYMVIRGATFAYFAPEIIAFENTPAQGPFSPEFAARAKLWTTLSWLRTIGEIGIYILLLLAVIQPGKRDDI
;
A
#
# COMPACT_ATOMS: atom_id res chain seq x y z
N MET A 1 -21.64 -45.17 -26.16
CA MET A 1 -21.43 -44.03 -25.25
C MET A 1 -20.48 -44.47 -24.14
N ARG A 2 -19.19 -44.15 -24.24
CA ARG A 2 -18.22 -44.35 -23.16
C ARG A 2 -17.92 -42.97 -22.56
N ALA A 3 -18.31 -42.80 -21.30
CA ALA A 3 -18.06 -41.58 -20.53
C ALA A 3 -16.55 -41.36 -20.44
N ASN A 4 -16.12 -40.18 -20.87
CA ASN A 4 -14.73 -39.74 -20.91
C ASN A 4 -14.48 -38.90 -19.66
N ASP A 5 -14.51 -39.52 -18.48
CA ASP A 5 -14.22 -38.86 -17.21
C ASP A 5 -12.70 -38.82 -17.00
N ASN A 6 -12.05 -37.95 -17.78
CA ASN A 6 -10.71 -37.47 -17.50
C ASN A 6 -10.75 -36.56 -16.28
N HIS A 7 -10.83 -37.16 -15.09
CA HIS A 7 -10.52 -36.48 -13.84
C HIS A 7 -9.02 -36.19 -13.83
N LYS A 8 -8.61 -35.08 -14.46
CA LYS A 8 -7.23 -34.57 -14.44
C LYS A 8 -6.84 -34.25 -12.99
N GLN A 9 -6.34 -35.23 -12.26
CA GLN A 9 -5.69 -35.03 -10.97
C GLN A 9 -4.52 -34.05 -11.19
N SER A 10 -4.61 -32.89 -10.55
CA SER A 10 -3.58 -31.85 -10.70
C SER A 10 -2.27 -32.32 -10.07
N THR A 11 -1.19 -32.37 -10.85
CA THR A 11 0.13 -32.77 -10.33
C THR A 11 0.64 -31.75 -9.30
N PRO A 12 1.47 -32.17 -8.31
CA PRO A 12 2.00 -31.29 -7.26
C PRO A 12 2.73 -30.05 -7.81
N LYS A 13 3.39 -30.18 -8.98
CA LYS A 13 4.07 -29.09 -9.67
C LYS A 13 3.08 -28.02 -10.17
N SER A 14 1.92 -28.43 -10.70
CA SER A 14 0.88 -27.49 -11.15
C SER A 14 0.25 -26.73 -9.98
N MET A 15 0.08 -27.38 -8.83
CA MET A 15 -0.52 -26.79 -7.63
C MET A 15 0.38 -25.70 -7.03
N LYS A 16 1.70 -25.95 -6.94
CA LYS A 16 2.69 -24.96 -6.49
C LYS A 16 2.72 -23.72 -7.39
N SER A 17 2.64 -23.91 -8.71
CA SER A 17 2.59 -22.79 -9.66
C SER A 17 1.31 -21.96 -9.52
N LYS A 18 0.16 -22.59 -9.28
CA LYS A 18 -1.11 -21.89 -9.04
C LYS A 18 -1.06 -21.09 -7.74
N LEU A 19 -0.52 -21.67 -6.67
CA LEU A 19 -0.36 -20.99 -5.38
C LEU A 19 0.57 -19.78 -5.47
N ALA A 20 1.69 -19.92 -6.19
CA ALA A 20 2.64 -18.83 -6.44
C ALA A 20 2.00 -17.67 -7.21
N PHE A 21 1.17 -17.98 -8.20
CA PHE A 21 0.39 -16.96 -8.90
C PHE A 21 -0.68 -16.33 -8.00
N LEU A 22 -1.47 -17.13 -7.29
CA LEU A 22 -2.58 -16.66 -6.46
C LEU A 22 -2.11 -15.71 -5.35
N THR A 23 -1.01 -16.07 -4.66
CA THR A 23 -0.44 -15.24 -3.59
C THR A 23 0.04 -13.89 -4.11
N LEU A 24 0.69 -13.88 -5.27
CA LEU A 24 1.12 -12.65 -5.92
C LEU A 24 -0.09 -11.81 -6.39
N PHE A 25 -1.10 -12.46 -6.97
CA PHE A 25 -2.33 -11.80 -7.41
C PHE A 25 -3.10 -11.14 -6.26
N ILE A 26 -3.28 -11.83 -5.13
CA ILE A 26 -3.91 -11.26 -3.94
C ILE A 26 -3.08 -10.08 -3.40
N THR A 27 -1.75 -10.20 -3.42
CA THR A 27 -0.85 -9.09 -3.03
C THR A 27 -1.08 -7.87 -3.93
N VAL A 28 -1.19 -8.06 -5.24
CA VAL A 28 -1.51 -6.97 -6.18
C VAL A 28 -2.86 -6.34 -5.87
N LEU A 29 -3.92 -7.13 -5.65
CA LEU A 29 -5.23 -6.59 -5.30
C LEU A 29 -5.18 -5.71 -4.04
N LEU A 30 -4.47 -6.16 -3.01
CA LEU A 30 -4.32 -5.40 -1.78
C LEU A 30 -3.55 -4.09 -1.99
N PHE A 31 -2.46 -4.10 -2.76
CA PHE A 31 -1.74 -2.88 -3.12
C PHE A 31 -2.58 -1.95 -4.00
N GLY A 32 -3.49 -2.49 -4.82
CA GLY A 32 -4.48 -1.72 -5.56
C GLY A 32 -5.44 -0.98 -4.63
N VAL A 33 -5.93 -1.62 -3.56
CA VAL A 33 -6.76 -0.98 -2.53
C VAL A 33 -6.00 0.14 -1.82
N LEU A 34 -4.74 -0.10 -1.43
CA LEU A 34 -3.89 0.91 -0.82
C LEU A 34 -3.70 2.13 -1.74
N ASN A 35 -3.41 1.92 -3.02
CA ASN A 35 -3.24 3.00 -3.99
C ASN A 35 -4.56 3.76 -4.24
N GLY A 36 -5.69 3.06 -4.29
CA GLY A 36 -7.00 3.69 -4.39
C GLY A 36 -7.30 4.59 -3.18
N GLY A 37 -7.02 4.10 -1.97
CA GLY A 37 -7.13 4.88 -0.73
C GLY A 37 -6.18 6.09 -0.73
N GLY A 38 -4.95 5.93 -1.23
CA GLY A 38 -3.96 7.00 -1.28
C GLY A 38 -4.38 8.11 -2.23
N LEU A 39 -4.79 7.76 -3.45
CA LEU A 39 -5.32 8.72 -4.40
C LEU A 39 -6.57 9.44 -3.88
N TYR A 40 -7.47 8.71 -3.20
CA TYR A 40 -8.63 9.33 -2.57
C TYR A 40 -8.23 10.32 -1.46
N GLU A 41 -7.26 9.93 -0.62
CA GLU A 41 -6.74 10.83 0.41
C GLU A 41 -6.13 12.09 -0.21
N GLU A 42 -5.27 11.98 -1.22
CA GLU A 42 -4.61 13.15 -1.83
C GLU A 42 -5.57 14.09 -2.56
N ILE A 43 -6.58 13.54 -3.23
CA ILE A 43 -7.47 14.31 -4.11
C ILE A 43 -8.64 14.91 -3.33
N VAL A 44 -9.18 14.16 -2.36
CA VAL A 44 -10.46 14.49 -1.72
C VAL A 44 -10.28 14.87 -0.27
N VAL A 45 -9.45 14.16 0.50
CA VAL A 45 -9.39 14.33 1.96
C VAL A 45 -8.36 15.40 2.35
N ALA A 46 -7.14 15.28 1.81
CA ALA A 46 -6.00 16.14 2.10
C ALA A 46 -6.24 17.62 1.83
N PRO A 47 -6.86 18.03 0.70
CA PRO A 47 -7.13 19.43 0.45
C PRO A 47 -8.09 20.05 1.48
N VAL A 48 -9.05 19.27 1.99
CA VAL A 48 -10.11 19.78 2.86
C VAL A 48 -9.59 19.96 4.29
N TRP A 49 -8.88 18.99 4.86
CA TRP A 49 -8.37 19.16 6.24
C TRP A 49 -7.20 20.14 6.31
N SER A 50 -6.50 20.40 5.21
CA SER A 50 -5.34 21.32 5.16
C SER A 50 -5.69 22.76 4.75
N GLU A 51 -6.96 23.07 4.43
CA GLU A 51 -7.36 24.37 3.86
C GLU A 51 -7.23 25.55 4.83
N SER A 52 -7.70 25.39 6.07
CA SER A 52 -7.70 26.47 7.07
C SER A 52 -7.29 26.02 8.49
N PRO A 53 -6.05 25.53 8.68
CA PRO A 53 -5.59 25.10 9.99
C PRO A 53 -5.54 26.24 11.02
N PRO A 54 -5.87 25.99 12.31
CA PRO A 54 -6.23 24.69 12.88
C PRO A 54 -7.73 24.36 12.78
N ALA A 55 -8.59 25.29 12.35
CA ALA A 55 -10.04 25.08 12.32
C ALA A 55 -10.44 23.87 11.46
N SER A 56 -9.80 23.69 10.30
CA SER A 56 -10.02 22.54 9.43
C SER A 56 -9.56 21.20 10.01
N PHE A 57 -8.72 21.18 11.06
CA PHE A 57 -8.32 19.93 11.73
C PHE A 57 -9.49 19.25 12.46
N ALA A 58 -10.59 19.96 12.73
CA ALA A 58 -11.81 19.34 13.26
C ALA A 58 -12.32 18.18 12.37
N LEU A 59 -12.02 18.20 11.08
CA LEU A 59 -12.39 17.16 10.12
C LEU A 59 -11.65 15.84 10.31
N ILE A 60 -10.52 15.86 11.00
CA ILE A 60 -9.66 14.70 11.27
C ILE A 60 -9.61 14.37 12.77
N GLN A 61 -10.50 14.95 13.58
CA GLN A 61 -10.53 14.81 15.03
C GLN A 61 -11.73 14.02 15.55
N ALA A 62 -11.51 13.19 16.56
CA ALA A 62 -12.59 12.50 17.27
C ALA A 62 -13.56 13.51 17.94
N PRO A 63 -14.84 13.15 18.13
CA PRO A 63 -15.45 11.84 17.84
C PRO A 63 -16.01 11.68 16.42
N ASN A 64 -16.18 12.78 15.67
CA ASN A 64 -16.94 12.79 14.41
C ASN A 64 -16.07 13.00 13.17
N GLY A 65 -14.78 13.28 13.32
CA GLY A 65 -13.82 13.42 12.23
C GLY A 65 -13.30 12.08 11.71
N LEU A 66 -12.66 12.14 10.54
CA LEU A 66 -12.04 11.01 9.88
C LEU A 66 -10.78 10.59 10.62
N SER A 67 -10.67 9.30 10.96
CA SER A 67 -9.39 8.74 11.43
C SER A 67 -8.47 8.56 10.24
N LEU A 68 -7.38 9.33 10.18
CA LEU A 68 -6.36 9.21 9.13
C LEU A 68 -5.31 8.14 9.45
N THR A 69 -5.63 7.22 10.38
CA THR A 69 -4.72 6.18 10.86
C THR A 69 -5.32 4.79 10.77
N SER A 70 -6.61 4.64 11.09
CA SER A 70 -7.27 3.32 11.23
C SER A 70 -7.23 2.48 9.94
N PHE A 71 -7.62 3.07 8.80
CA PHE A 71 -7.56 2.40 7.51
C PHE A 71 -6.11 1.98 7.20
N TRP A 72 -5.18 2.91 7.36
CA TRP A 72 -3.80 2.70 6.97
C TRP A 72 -3.10 1.62 7.80
N ILE A 73 -3.27 1.61 9.12
CA ILE A 73 -2.63 0.60 9.97
C ILE A 73 -3.04 -0.81 9.55
N LEU A 74 -4.34 -1.06 9.40
CA LEU A 74 -4.87 -2.37 9.04
C LEU A 74 -4.32 -2.86 7.69
N PHE A 75 -4.45 -2.04 6.65
CA PHE A 75 -4.11 -2.43 5.29
C PHE A 75 -2.58 -2.54 5.09
N HIS A 76 -1.77 -1.70 5.73
CA HIS A 76 -0.32 -1.82 5.64
C HIS A 76 0.20 -3.06 6.38
N ILE A 77 -0.38 -3.44 7.52
CA ILE A 77 -0.02 -4.71 8.20
C ILE A 77 -0.31 -5.89 7.28
N ALA A 78 -1.50 -5.94 6.69
CA ALA A 78 -1.87 -7.00 5.75
C ALA A 78 -0.93 -7.03 4.52
N ALA A 79 -0.54 -5.86 4.01
CA ALA A 79 0.35 -5.76 2.85
C ALA A 79 1.76 -6.25 3.14
N ASN A 80 2.31 -5.93 4.30
CA ASN A 80 3.61 -6.45 4.73
C ASN A 80 3.60 -7.98 4.81
N ILE A 81 2.58 -8.55 5.46
CA ILE A 81 2.45 -10.00 5.61
C ILE A 81 2.33 -10.68 4.23
N LEU A 82 1.42 -10.19 3.38
CA LEU A 82 1.23 -10.79 2.05
C LEU A 82 2.44 -10.64 1.14
N LEU A 83 3.15 -9.51 1.20
CA LEU A 83 4.36 -9.30 0.40
C LEU A 83 5.46 -10.29 0.79
N ILE A 84 5.64 -10.55 2.10
CA ILE A 84 6.58 -11.56 2.60
C ILE A 84 6.16 -12.96 2.15
N ILE A 85 4.88 -13.31 2.31
CA ILE A 85 4.35 -14.62 1.86
C ILE A 85 4.56 -14.80 0.35
N ALA A 86 4.24 -13.79 -0.46
CA ALA A 86 4.44 -13.82 -1.90
C ALA A 86 5.91 -14.01 -2.27
N LEU A 87 6.83 -13.33 -1.59
CA LEU A 87 8.28 -13.48 -1.78
C LEU A 87 8.77 -14.89 -1.45
N VAL A 88 8.37 -15.44 -0.30
CA VAL A 88 8.77 -16.78 0.13
C VAL A 88 8.25 -17.84 -0.84
N ILE A 89 6.98 -17.76 -1.22
CA ILE A 89 6.36 -18.74 -2.15
C ILE A 89 6.95 -18.62 -3.55
N ASN A 90 7.26 -17.41 -4.01
CA ASN A 90 7.84 -17.18 -5.35
C ASN A 90 9.37 -17.24 -5.37
N TRP A 91 10.04 -17.65 -4.29
CA TRP A 91 11.50 -17.61 -4.16
C TRP A 91 12.25 -18.37 -5.27
N GLN A 92 11.67 -19.48 -5.74
CA GLN A 92 12.24 -20.36 -6.77
C GLN A 92 12.04 -19.83 -8.20
N HIS A 93 11.37 -18.69 -8.39
CA HIS A 93 11.13 -18.04 -9.68
C HIS A 93 12.00 -16.79 -9.77
N ARG A 94 13.17 -16.86 -10.41
CA ARG A 94 14.23 -15.83 -10.31
C ARG A 94 13.70 -14.44 -10.69
N LYS A 95 12.95 -14.35 -11.80
CA LYS A 95 12.38 -13.08 -12.26
C LYS A 95 11.40 -12.49 -11.24
N ARG A 96 10.41 -13.29 -10.79
CA ARG A 96 9.41 -12.85 -9.80
C ARG A 96 10.06 -12.46 -8.47
N ARG A 97 11.00 -13.27 -7.99
CA ARG A 97 11.78 -12.99 -6.77
C ARG A 97 12.50 -11.65 -6.87
N ASN A 98 13.18 -11.38 -7.97
CA ASN A 98 13.91 -10.13 -8.14
C ASN A 98 12.97 -8.91 -8.11
N TYR A 99 11.82 -8.96 -8.79
CA TYR A 99 10.80 -7.92 -8.67
C TYR A 99 10.31 -7.76 -7.22
N LEU A 100 9.99 -8.86 -6.55
CA LEU A 100 9.49 -8.85 -5.17
C LEU A 100 10.52 -8.29 -4.18
N LEU A 101 11.82 -8.55 -4.39
CA LEU A 101 12.89 -7.96 -3.58
C LEU A 101 12.99 -6.44 -3.81
N ILE A 102 12.89 -5.98 -5.06
CA ILE A 102 12.89 -4.54 -5.37
C ILE A 102 11.65 -3.87 -4.74
N VAL A 103 10.47 -4.46 -4.92
CA VAL A 103 9.21 -4.01 -4.31
C VAL A 103 9.35 -3.91 -2.80
N LEU A 104 9.87 -4.95 -2.14
CA LEU A 104 10.09 -4.96 -0.70
C LEU A 104 11.05 -3.85 -0.26
N GLY A 105 12.18 -3.68 -0.93
CA GLY A 105 13.15 -2.64 -0.61
C GLY A 105 12.56 -1.23 -0.73
N LEU A 106 11.94 -0.91 -1.87
CA LEU A 106 11.30 0.39 -2.11
C LEU A 106 10.15 0.65 -1.12
N TYR A 107 9.34 -0.36 -0.86
CA TYR A 107 8.24 -0.26 0.09
C TYR A 107 8.75 0.05 1.50
N MET A 108 9.82 -0.62 1.95
CA MET A 108 10.42 -0.36 3.27
C MET A 108 11.01 1.05 3.38
N VAL A 109 11.60 1.59 2.31
CA VAL A 109 12.07 2.99 2.28
C VAL A 109 10.90 3.96 2.48
N ILE A 110 9.81 3.76 1.74
CA ILE A 110 8.59 4.60 1.88
C ILE A 110 7.97 4.46 3.27
N ARG A 111 7.92 3.24 3.82
CA ARG A 111 7.42 2.99 5.18
C ARG A 111 8.30 3.66 6.23
N GLY A 112 9.62 3.59 6.08
CA GLY A 112 10.57 4.30 6.94
C GLY A 112 10.31 5.81 6.96
N ALA A 113 10.16 6.44 5.79
CA ALA A 113 9.79 7.84 5.68
C ALA A 113 8.41 8.14 6.31
N THR A 114 7.46 7.21 6.17
CA THR A 114 6.12 7.34 6.76
C THR A 114 6.15 7.35 8.28
N PHE A 115 6.89 6.44 8.90
CA PHE A 115 7.04 6.41 10.36
C PHE A 115 7.88 7.55 10.91
N ALA A 116 8.87 8.04 10.14
CA ALA A 116 9.75 9.12 10.57
C ALA A 116 9.09 10.51 10.51
N TYR A 117 8.18 10.75 9.56
CA TYR A 117 7.60 12.07 9.31
C TYR A 117 6.07 12.07 9.23
N PHE A 118 5.47 11.30 8.34
CA PHE A 118 4.03 11.43 8.03
C PHE A 118 3.11 11.04 9.19
N ALA A 119 3.41 9.90 9.84
CA ALA A 119 2.64 9.39 10.96
C ALA A 119 2.71 10.31 12.19
N PRO A 120 3.89 10.73 12.69
CA PRO A 120 3.93 11.64 13.83
C PRO A 120 3.28 12.99 13.51
N GLU A 121 3.43 13.49 12.28
CA GLU A 121 2.87 14.78 11.88
C GLU A 121 1.35 14.76 11.79
N ILE A 122 0.75 13.71 11.21
CA ILE A 122 -0.72 13.60 11.16
C ILE A 122 -1.31 13.43 12.57
N ILE A 123 -0.66 12.65 13.43
CA ILE A 123 -1.06 12.48 14.84
C ILE A 123 -0.96 13.83 15.57
N ALA A 124 0.04 14.66 15.27
CA ALA A 124 0.15 15.99 15.85
C ALA A 124 -1.03 16.89 15.44
N PHE A 125 -1.47 16.84 14.17
CA PHE A 125 -2.64 17.58 13.71
C PHE A 125 -3.95 17.05 14.33
N GLU A 126 -4.11 15.72 14.42
CA GLU A 126 -5.26 15.08 15.10
C GLU A 126 -5.33 15.45 16.59
N ASN A 127 -4.22 15.81 17.25
CA ASN A 127 -4.20 16.20 18.66
C ASN A 127 -4.13 17.72 18.90
N THR A 128 -4.06 18.53 17.85
CA THR A 128 -4.00 20.00 17.96
C THR A 128 -5.39 20.58 18.12
N PRO A 129 -5.73 21.36 19.17
CA PRO A 129 -7.07 21.93 19.31
C PRO A 129 -7.52 22.68 18.04
N ALA A 130 -8.64 22.25 17.44
CA ALA A 130 -9.17 22.85 16.21
C ALA A 130 -9.89 24.20 16.43
N GLN A 131 -9.56 24.90 17.51
CA GLN A 131 -10.15 26.19 17.85
C GLN A 131 -9.10 27.30 17.71
N GLY A 132 -9.52 28.46 17.21
CA GLY A 132 -8.69 29.63 17.12
C GLY A 132 -8.57 30.19 15.71
N PRO A 133 -7.88 31.34 15.56
CA PRO A 133 -7.65 31.96 14.26
C PRO A 133 -6.69 31.12 13.41
N PHE A 134 -6.66 31.42 12.11
CA PHE A 134 -5.72 30.82 11.17
C PHE A 134 -4.27 30.88 11.68
N SER A 135 -3.55 29.76 11.57
CA SER A 135 -2.16 29.64 11.96
C SER A 135 -1.24 29.46 10.74
N PRO A 136 -0.39 30.45 10.42
CA PRO A 136 0.58 30.32 9.33
C PRO A 136 1.56 29.15 9.51
N GLU A 137 1.90 28.80 10.75
CA GLU A 137 2.77 27.67 11.06
C GLU A 137 2.10 26.35 10.68
N PHE A 138 0.86 26.12 11.14
CA PHE A 138 0.13 24.89 10.81
C PHE A 138 -0.17 24.79 9.32
N ALA A 139 -0.47 25.91 8.66
CA ALA A 139 -0.65 25.93 7.21
C ALA A 139 0.64 25.54 6.46
N ALA A 140 1.80 26.02 6.89
CA ALA A 140 3.08 25.66 6.28
C ALA A 140 3.41 24.17 6.46
N ARG A 141 3.17 23.63 7.67
CA ARG A 141 3.37 22.22 8.00
C ARG A 141 2.41 21.31 7.23
N ALA A 142 1.12 21.64 7.20
CA ALA A 142 0.11 20.91 6.43
C ALA A 142 0.44 20.92 4.93
N LYS A 143 0.85 22.07 4.37
CA LYS A 143 1.28 22.18 2.98
C LYS A 143 2.51 21.31 2.67
N LEU A 144 3.50 21.28 3.58
CA LEU A 144 4.66 20.41 3.42
C LEU A 144 4.23 18.94 3.42
N TRP A 145 3.37 18.57 4.37
CA TRP A 145 2.84 17.21 4.48
C TRP A 145 2.14 16.79 3.19
N THR A 146 1.20 17.59 2.68
CA THR A 146 0.44 17.25 1.45
C THR A 146 1.33 17.22 0.21
N THR A 147 2.31 18.13 0.11
CA THR A 147 3.28 18.13 -1.00
C THR A 147 4.14 16.87 -1.00
N LEU A 148 4.67 16.48 0.15
CA LEU A 148 5.47 15.26 0.28
C LEU A 148 4.61 14.00 0.14
N SER A 149 3.34 14.06 0.52
CA SER A 149 2.42 12.93 0.40
C SER A 149 2.18 12.57 -1.06
N TRP A 150 2.05 13.56 -1.95
CA TRP A 150 2.01 13.29 -3.40
C TRP A 150 3.25 12.56 -3.91
N LEU A 151 4.45 12.97 -3.48
CA LEU A 151 5.70 12.28 -3.85
C LEU A 151 5.71 10.83 -3.36
N ARG A 152 5.25 10.61 -2.12
CA ARG A 152 5.09 9.28 -1.54
C ARG A 152 4.10 8.43 -2.35
N THR A 153 2.93 8.97 -2.67
CA THR A 153 1.86 8.32 -3.44
C THR A 153 2.35 7.94 -4.84
N ILE A 154 3.11 8.79 -5.52
CA ILE A 154 3.75 8.44 -6.81
C ILE A 154 4.72 7.26 -6.65
N GLY A 155 5.52 7.26 -5.58
CA GLY A 155 6.40 6.14 -5.24
C GLY A 155 5.63 4.82 -5.03
N GLU A 156 4.49 4.89 -4.34
CA GLU A 156 3.62 3.73 -4.10
C GLU A 156 2.97 3.20 -5.39
N ILE A 157 2.58 4.08 -6.30
CA ILE A 157 2.11 3.71 -7.64
C ILE A 157 3.23 3.00 -8.41
N GLY A 158 4.47 3.49 -8.33
CA GLY A 158 5.63 2.81 -8.91
C GLY A 158 5.84 1.40 -8.37
N ILE A 159 5.70 1.22 -7.06
CA ILE A 159 5.75 -0.11 -6.41
C ILE A 159 4.62 -1.01 -6.92
N TYR A 160 3.41 -0.47 -7.04
CA TYR A 160 2.26 -1.21 -7.56
C TYR A 160 2.47 -1.66 -9.00
N ILE A 161 3.04 -0.81 -9.86
CA ILE A 161 3.42 -1.17 -11.24
C ILE A 161 4.45 -2.31 -11.23
N LEU A 162 5.46 -2.27 -10.36
CA LEU A 162 6.44 -3.36 -10.25
C LEU A 162 5.80 -4.68 -9.81
N LEU A 163 4.81 -4.63 -8.93
CA LEU A 163 4.01 -5.81 -8.56
C LEU A 163 3.19 -6.36 -9.73
N LEU A 164 2.56 -5.50 -10.54
CA LEU A 164 1.88 -5.90 -11.77
C LEU A 164 2.85 -6.56 -12.75
N LEU A 165 4.05 -5.99 -12.94
CA LEU A 165 5.10 -6.57 -13.78
C LEU A 165 5.56 -7.94 -13.27
N ALA A 166 5.61 -8.14 -11.95
CA ALA A 166 5.94 -9.42 -11.33
C ALA A 166 4.90 -10.50 -11.67
N VAL A 167 3.59 -10.16 -11.67
CA VAL A 167 2.50 -11.09 -12.01
C VAL A 167 2.64 -11.63 -13.43
N ILE A 168 3.02 -10.77 -14.37
CA ILE A 168 3.17 -11.09 -15.80
C ILE A 168 4.35 -12.05 -16.03
N GLN A 169 5.33 -12.08 -15.12
CA GLN A 169 6.48 -12.99 -15.28
C GLN A 169 6.05 -14.46 -15.18
N PRO A 170 6.60 -15.34 -16.03
CA PRO A 170 6.26 -16.75 -16.01
C PRO A 170 6.62 -17.39 -14.66
N GLY A 171 5.69 -18.18 -14.13
CA GLY A 171 5.90 -19.01 -12.93
C GLY A 171 6.64 -20.31 -13.23
N LYS A 172 7.46 -20.37 -14.29
CA LYS A 172 8.34 -21.52 -14.50
C LYS A 172 9.48 -21.39 -13.50
N ARG A 173 9.85 -22.49 -12.84
CA ARG A 173 11.10 -22.52 -12.09
C ARG A 173 12.20 -22.41 -13.14
N ASP A 174 13.17 -21.54 -12.92
CA ASP A 174 14.33 -21.48 -13.79
C ASP A 174 15.15 -22.72 -13.45
N ASP A 175 15.18 -23.66 -14.39
CA ASP A 175 15.99 -24.87 -14.28
C ASP A 175 17.47 -24.42 -14.30
N ILE A 176 18.17 -24.61 -13.18
CA ILE A 176 19.64 -24.55 -13.12
C ILE A 176 20.16 -25.93 -13.51
#